data_AF-A0A7S2YEQ4-F1
#
_entry.id   AF-A0A7S2YEQ4-F1
#
_cell.length_a   1.000
_cell.length_b   1.000
_cell.length_c   1.000
_cell.angle_alpha   90.00
_cell.angle_beta   90.00
_cell.angle_gamma   90.00
#
_symmetry.space_group_name_H-M   'P 1'
#
loop_
_entity.id
_entity.type
_entity.pdbx_description
1 polymer ?
#
loop_
_entity_poly.entity_id
_entity_poly.type
_entity_poly.pdbx_seq_one_letter_code
_entity_poly.pdbx_strand_id
1 'polypeptide(L)'
;GYVVNIYGYCGQSALNEYANFPFGGADMKSLEKLNRHMRNHRDPRAMLLRLVQAYGLTIGLAHVHRAGASWEVDPSAHFNASATKSTLPSTPALMVHYDINPRNIALFKGGRPKINDFNIAEFVRYNPTTQQTCGFRSRMHAPWWRSPEEVRPSNDTHPVWLDEKVDIYALGSTLSHLYTSYSPRGQMTQAREQQVRQQVAAGEAPVL
;
A
#
# COMPACT_ATOMS: atom_id res chain seq x y z
N GLY A 1 -14.19 -12.28 -6.75
CA GLY A 1 -13.04 -11.73 -6.01
C GLY A 1 -12.10 -12.84 -5.61
N TYR A 2 -10.80 -12.59 -5.56
CA TYR A 2 -9.84 -13.55 -5.02
C TYR A 2 -8.95 -12.82 -4.02
N VAL A 3 -9.29 -12.96 -2.74
CA VAL A 3 -8.35 -12.76 -1.64
C VAL A 3 -7.56 -14.07 -1.55
N VAL A 4 -6.24 -13.99 -1.74
CA VAL A 4 -5.36 -15.16 -1.63
C VAL A 4 -4.97 -15.33 -0.16
N ASN A 5 -5.09 -16.56 0.32
CA ASN A 5 -4.77 -16.97 1.69
C ASN A 5 -3.26 -16.81 1.95
N ILE A 6 -2.88 -16.12 3.03
CA ILE A 6 -1.49 -15.69 3.30
C ILE A 6 -0.86 -16.64 4.32
N TYR A 7 0.03 -17.53 3.85
CA TYR A 7 1.04 -18.16 4.68
C TYR A 7 2.40 -17.47 4.43
N GLY A 8 2.92 -16.83 5.48
CA GLY A 8 4.03 -15.86 5.50
C GLY A 8 5.44 -16.38 5.17
N TYR A 9 5.59 -17.39 4.32
CA TYR A 9 6.91 -17.74 3.77
C TYR A 9 6.84 -18.30 2.33
N CYS A 10 5.67 -18.78 1.87
CA CYS A 10 5.47 -19.30 0.51
C CYS A 10 4.69 -18.35 -0.42
N GLY A 11 4.09 -17.27 0.08
CA GLY A 11 3.28 -16.33 -0.72
C GLY A 11 4.08 -15.48 -1.71
N GLN A 12 5.28 -15.01 -1.32
CA GLN A 12 6.18 -14.22 -2.17
C GLN A 12 6.59 -14.99 -3.45
N SER A 13 6.92 -16.28 -3.31
CA SER A 13 7.31 -17.14 -4.45
C SER A 13 6.14 -17.42 -5.39
N ALA A 14 4.96 -17.74 -4.85
CA ALA A 14 3.78 -18.02 -5.66
C ALA A 14 3.29 -16.77 -6.43
N LEU A 15 3.24 -15.59 -5.81
CA LEU A 15 2.80 -14.36 -6.51
C LEU A 15 3.79 -13.94 -7.61
N ASN A 16 5.09 -14.14 -7.40
CA ASN A 16 6.12 -13.88 -8.41
C ASN A 16 6.09 -14.87 -9.58
N GLU A 17 5.51 -16.05 -9.40
CA GLU A 17 5.29 -17.05 -10.44
C GLU A 17 4.11 -16.67 -11.36
N TYR A 18 3.05 -16.07 -10.79
CA TYR A 18 1.86 -15.62 -11.55
C TYR A 18 1.95 -14.18 -12.09
N ALA A 19 3.01 -13.44 -11.77
CA ALA A 19 3.30 -12.11 -12.29
C ALA A 19 3.77 -12.16 -13.75
N ASN A 20 2.89 -12.57 -14.66
CA ASN A 20 3.12 -12.64 -16.11
C ASN A 20 2.57 -11.39 -16.82
N PHE A 21 3.32 -10.28 -16.73
CA PHE A 21 3.00 -9.05 -17.47
C PHE A 21 3.47 -9.17 -18.93
N PRO A 22 2.55 -9.16 -19.93
CA PRO A 22 2.90 -9.51 -21.31
C PRO A 22 3.70 -8.45 -22.07
N PHE A 23 3.80 -7.21 -21.57
CA PHE A 23 4.52 -6.12 -22.25
C PHE A 23 5.92 -5.85 -21.67
N GLY A 24 6.45 -6.74 -20.81
CA GLY A 24 7.64 -6.45 -20.01
C GLY A 24 8.71 -7.53 -19.91
N GLY A 25 8.52 -8.68 -20.54
CA GLY A 25 9.36 -9.86 -20.27
C GLY A 25 9.25 -10.34 -18.82
N ALA A 26 10.04 -11.36 -18.46
CA ALA A 26 10.02 -12.03 -17.17
C ALA A 26 10.37 -11.13 -15.95
N ASP A 27 10.77 -9.88 -16.19
CA ASP A 27 11.34 -9.00 -15.17
C ASP A 27 10.36 -8.00 -14.56
N MET A 28 9.21 -7.70 -15.18
CA MET A 28 8.25 -6.68 -14.70
C MET A 28 7.25 -7.21 -13.66
N LYS A 29 7.78 -7.70 -12.53
CA LYS A 29 6.99 -8.33 -11.46
C LYS A 29 6.45 -7.36 -10.41
N SER A 30 7.00 -6.14 -10.31
CA SER A 30 6.58 -5.14 -9.31
C SER A 30 6.41 -3.74 -9.88
N LEU A 31 5.67 -2.90 -9.16
CA LEU A 31 5.46 -1.50 -9.52
C LEU A 31 6.77 -0.71 -9.58
N GLU A 32 7.71 -0.99 -8.68
CA GLU A 32 9.07 -0.40 -8.69
C GLU A 32 9.76 -0.62 -10.04
N LYS A 33 9.76 -1.86 -10.54
CA LYS A 33 10.44 -2.22 -11.79
C LYS A 33 9.75 -1.59 -13.01
N LEU A 34 8.43 -1.64 -13.06
CA LEU A 34 7.65 -0.97 -14.11
C LEU A 34 7.96 0.53 -14.14
N ASN A 35 7.97 1.17 -12.98
CA ASN A 35 8.14 2.61 -12.92
C ASN A 35 9.56 3.06 -13.32
N ARG A 36 10.59 2.26 -13.00
CA ARG A 36 11.95 2.49 -13.51
C ARG A 36 12.00 2.39 -15.03
N HIS A 37 11.34 1.39 -15.61
CA HIS A 37 11.26 1.23 -17.06
C HIS A 37 10.56 2.41 -17.74
N MET A 38 9.56 3.00 -17.07
CA MET A 38 8.80 4.13 -17.59
C MET A 38 9.44 5.51 -17.32
N ARG A 39 10.65 5.61 -16.74
CA ARG A 39 11.19 6.87 -16.18
C ARG A 39 11.23 8.06 -17.15
N ASN A 40 11.37 7.81 -18.44
CA ASN A 40 11.39 8.86 -19.47
C ASN A 40 10.18 8.80 -20.42
N HIS A 41 9.20 7.94 -20.14
CA HIS A 41 8.01 7.77 -20.95
C HIS A 41 6.88 8.65 -20.44
N ARG A 42 6.65 9.75 -21.15
CA ARG A 42 5.56 10.71 -20.89
C ARG A 42 4.51 10.75 -22.01
N ASP A 43 4.55 9.79 -22.91
CA ASP A 43 3.53 9.67 -23.94
C ASP A 43 2.15 9.32 -23.31
N PRO A 44 1.04 9.60 -24.02
CA PRO A 44 -0.30 9.36 -23.49
C PRO A 44 -0.57 7.92 -23.04
N ARG A 45 0.06 6.92 -23.67
CA ARG A 45 -0.13 5.50 -23.28
C ARG A 45 0.56 5.20 -21.96
N ALA A 46 1.78 5.70 -21.76
CA ALA A 46 2.49 5.57 -20.50
C ALA A 46 1.76 6.28 -19.35
N MET A 47 1.21 7.48 -19.60
CA MET A 47 0.40 8.21 -18.62
C MET A 47 -0.90 7.48 -18.27
N LEU A 48 -1.60 6.94 -19.28
CA LEU A 48 -2.79 6.11 -19.05
C LEU A 48 -2.46 4.87 -18.22
N LEU A 49 -1.34 4.19 -18.50
CA LEU A 49 -0.92 3.03 -17.73
C LEU A 49 -0.70 3.41 -16.26
N ARG A 50 0.03 4.50 -15.99
CA ARG A 50 0.23 5.02 -14.62
C ARG A 50 -1.10 5.32 -13.93
N LEU A 51 -2.05 5.92 -14.63
CA LEU A 51 -3.37 6.20 -14.07
C LEU A 51 -4.14 4.92 -13.72
N VAL A 52 -4.11 3.91 -14.59
CA VAL A 52 -4.73 2.60 -14.33
C VAL A 52 -4.08 1.90 -13.13
N GLN A 53 -2.75 1.98 -13.01
CA GLN A 53 -2.02 1.46 -11.85
C GLN A 53 -2.40 2.20 -10.56
N ALA A 54 -2.47 3.53 -10.59
CA ALA A 54 -2.84 4.35 -9.46
C ALA A 54 -4.26 4.00 -8.97
N TYR A 55 -5.22 3.93 -9.90
CA TYR A 55 -6.60 3.57 -9.62
C TYR A 55 -6.72 2.18 -8.97
N GLY A 56 -6.07 1.16 -9.57
CA GLY A 56 -6.10 -0.19 -9.06
C GLY A 56 -5.48 -0.31 -7.66
N LEU A 57 -4.38 0.42 -7.40
CA LEU A 57 -3.72 0.43 -6.10
C LEU A 57 -4.63 1.06 -5.02
N THR A 58 -5.26 2.19 -5.31
CA THR A 58 -6.16 2.87 -4.38
C THR A 58 -7.35 1.99 -4.00
N ILE A 59 -7.95 1.30 -4.98
CA ILE A 59 -9.03 0.33 -4.71
C ILE A 59 -8.51 -0.86 -3.90
N GLY A 60 -7.34 -1.37 -4.25
CA GLY A 60 -6.70 -2.47 -3.52
C GLY A 60 -6.52 -2.13 -2.04
N LEU A 61 -6.03 -0.92 -1.74
CA LEU A 61 -5.85 -0.49 -0.35
C LEU A 61 -7.19 -0.31 0.37
N ALA A 62 -8.20 0.27 -0.28
CA ALA A 62 -9.53 0.39 0.29
C ALA A 62 -10.13 -0.98 0.66
N HIS A 63 -9.85 -2.02 -0.14
CA HIS A 63 -10.25 -3.39 0.20
C HIS A 63 -9.47 -3.96 1.39
N VAL A 64 -8.17 -3.68 1.51
CA VAL A 64 -7.37 -4.07 2.68
C VAL A 64 -7.94 -3.43 3.95
N HIS A 65 -8.24 -2.13 3.91
CA HIS A 65 -8.82 -1.39 5.04
C HIS A 65 -10.24 -1.86 5.43
N ARG A 66 -10.85 -2.73 4.62
CA ARG A 66 -12.20 -3.27 4.86
C ARG A 66 -12.23 -4.80 4.81
N ALA A 67 -11.24 -5.44 5.45
CA ALA A 67 -11.12 -6.88 5.50
C ALA A 67 -12.38 -7.54 6.12
N GLY A 68 -12.92 -8.56 5.46
CA GLY A 68 -14.10 -9.28 5.95
C GLY A 68 -15.46 -8.62 5.64
N ALA A 69 -15.51 -7.52 4.89
CA ALA A 69 -16.75 -7.13 4.22
C ALA A 69 -17.06 -8.14 3.10
N SER A 70 -18.20 -8.82 3.17
CA SER A 70 -18.75 -9.54 2.02
C SER A 70 -19.13 -8.50 0.96
N TRP A 71 -18.29 -8.34 -0.05
CA TRP A 71 -18.67 -7.61 -1.26
C TRP A 71 -19.24 -8.63 -2.24
N GLU A 72 -20.56 -8.80 -2.24
CA GLU A 72 -21.23 -9.32 -3.44
C GLU A 72 -21.29 -8.16 -4.43
N VAL A 73 -20.31 -8.09 -5.33
CA VAL A 73 -20.40 -7.21 -6.49
C VAL A 73 -21.10 -8.01 -7.58
N ASP A 74 -22.37 -7.73 -7.78
CA ASP A 74 -23.08 -8.09 -9.01
C ASP A 74 -22.40 -7.37 -10.18
N PRO A 75 -21.77 -8.08 -11.13
CA PRO A 75 -21.08 -7.48 -12.27
C PRO A 75 -22.02 -6.70 -13.21
N SER A 76 -23.34 -6.87 -13.09
CA SER A 76 -24.37 -6.21 -13.89
C SER A 76 -24.98 -4.96 -13.22
N ALA A 77 -24.67 -4.71 -11.95
CA ALA A 77 -25.21 -3.56 -11.21
C ALA A 77 -24.46 -2.26 -11.58
N HIS A 78 -25.01 -1.53 -12.54
CA HIS A 78 -24.66 -0.13 -12.77
C HIS A 78 -24.89 0.70 -11.50
N PHE A 79 -23.80 1.23 -10.92
CA PHE A 79 -23.71 2.44 -10.08
C PHE A 79 -24.91 2.76 -9.16
N ASN A 80 -25.53 1.77 -8.53
CA ASN A 80 -26.52 1.96 -7.47
C ASN A 80 -26.28 0.88 -6.43
N ALA A 81 -25.39 1.18 -5.49
CA ALA A 81 -25.02 0.30 -4.41
C ALA A 81 -26.20 0.18 -3.43
N SER A 82 -27.03 -0.85 -3.60
CA SER A 82 -27.82 -1.39 -2.49
C SER A 82 -27.22 -2.74 -2.12
N ALA A 83 -26.35 -2.72 -1.12
CA ALA A 83 -25.76 -3.93 -0.55
C ALA A 83 -26.85 -4.68 0.22
N THR A 84 -27.11 -5.93 -0.16
CA THR A 84 -27.98 -6.86 0.53
C THR A 84 -27.43 -7.17 1.94
N LYS A 85 -28.35 -7.19 2.92
CA LYS A 85 -28.07 -7.13 4.36
C LYS A 85 -27.64 -8.49 4.92
N SER A 86 -26.36 -8.64 5.25
CA SER A 86 -25.85 -9.71 6.12
C SER A 86 -26.35 -9.52 7.56
N THR A 87 -26.80 -10.60 8.21
CA THR A 87 -27.46 -10.61 9.53
C THR A 87 -26.51 -10.77 10.73
N LEU A 88 -25.19 -10.70 10.53
CA LEU A 88 -24.24 -10.45 11.62
C LEU A 88 -24.02 -8.93 11.74
N PRO A 89 -23.75 -8.37 12.93
CA PRO A 89 -23.17 -7.03 13.03
C PRO A 89 -21.71 -7.11 12.53
N SER A 90 -21.52 -7.39 11.24
CA SER A 90 -20.21 -7.54 10.64
C SER A 90 -19.71 -6.17 10.21
N THR A 91 -19.41 -5.30 11.19
CA THR A 91 -18.48 -4.21 10.91
C THR A 91 -17.21 -4.87 10.37
N PRO A 92 -16.84 -4.61 9.11
CA PRO A 92 -15.65 -5.22 8.54
C PRO A 92 -14.44 -4.88 9.41
N ALA A 93 -13.57 -5.85 9.61
CA ALA A 93 -12.36 -5.65 10.36
C ALA A 93 -11.46 -4.65 9.62
N LEU A 94 -11.01 -3.61 10.33
CA LEU A 94 -10.03 -2.70 9.79
C LEU A 94 -8.65 -3.37 9.87
N MET A 95 -8.04 -3.59 8.70
CA MET A 95 -6.67 -4.06 8.57
C MET A 95 -5.81 -2.94 8.00
N VAL A 96 -4.62 -2.75 8.58
CA VAL A 96 -3.58 -1.84 8.09
C VAL A 96 -2.48 -2.71 7.51
N HIS A 97 -2.08 -2.46 6.27
CA HIS A 97 -0.97 -3.20 5.65
C HIS A 97 0.36 -2.87 6.33
N TYR A 98 0.55 -1.61 6.68
CA TYR A 98 1.68 -1.09 7.43
C TYR A 98 3.03 -1.22 6.70
N ASP A 99 3.02 -1.44 5.37
CA ASP A 99 4.23 -1.46 4.54
C ASP A 99 3.94 -1.17 3.05
N ILE A 100 3.04 -0.24 2.77
CA ILE A 100 2.72 0.15 1.39
C ILE A 100 3.93 0.83 0.75
N ASN A 101 4.46 0.22 -0.31
CA ASN A 101 5.52 0.78 -1.12
C ASN A 101 5.59 0.08 -2.50
N PRO A 102 6.26 0.66 -3.51
CA PRO A 102 6.34 0.10 -4.86
C PRO A 102 6.93 -1.31 -4.97
N ARG A 103 7.72 -1.76 -3.99
CA ARG A 103 8.29 -3.12 -3.98
C ARG A 103 7.26 -4.16 -3.53
N ASN A 104 6.32 -3.75 -2.69
CA ASN A 104 5.23 -4.57 -2.17
C ASN A 104 3.97 -4.52 -3.04
N ILE A 105 4.08 -4.01 -4.27
CA ILE A 105 2.99 -3.98 -5.24
C ILE A 105 3.40 -4.83 -6.43
N ALA A 106 2.81 -6.02 -6.53
CA ALA A 106 3.04 -6.96 -7.61
C ALA A 106 2.18 -6.61 -8.83
N LEU A 107 2.69 -6.88 -10.02
CA LEU A 107 1.98 -6.67 -11.28
C LEU A 107 1.52 -7.99 -11.87
N PHE A 108 0.22 -8.12 -12.07
CA PHE A 108 -0.40 -9.33 -12.62
C PHE A 108 -0.65 -9.18 -14.13
N LYS A 109 -1.04 -10.30 -14.76
CA LYS A 109 -1.48 -10.33 -16.16
C LYS A 109 -2.49 -9.21 -16.44
N GLY A 110 -2.27 -8.48 -17.53
CA GLY A 110 -3.06 -7.30 -17.89
C GLY A 110 -2.67 -6.02 -17.13
N GLY A 111 -1.54 -6.02 -16.42
CA GLY A 111 -1.00 -4.84 -15.73
C GLY A 111 -1.60 -4.59 -14.36
N ARG A 112 -2.56 -5.39 -13.90
CA ARG A 112 -3.31 -5.09 -12.69
C ARG A 112 -2.39 -5.10 -11.45
N PRO A 113 -2.30 -4.01 -10.67
CA PRO A 113 -1.51 -3.99 -9.45
C PRO A 113 -2.22 -4.80 -8.36
N LYS A 114 -1.45 -5.51 -7.54
CA LYS A 114 -1.92 -6.17 -6.33
C LYS A 114 -0.96 -5.88 -5.18
N ILE A 115 -1.54 -5.58 -4.02
CA ILE A 115 -0.79 -5.42 -2.78
C ILE A 115 -0.31 -6.80 -2.31
N ASN A 116 0.94 -6.86 -1.86
CA ASN A 116 1.61 -8.06 -1.41
C ASN A 116 2.40 -7.77 -0.12
N ASP A 117 2.81 -8.83 0.59
CA ASP A 117 3.66 -8.79 1.77
C ASP A 117 2.98 -8.23 3.04
N PHE A 118 2.01 -8.99 3.54
CA PHE A 118 1.26 -8.68 4.77
C PHE A 118 1.97 -9.13 6.05
N ASN A 119 3.28 -9.39 6.00
CA ASN A 119 4.03 -9.95 7.14
C ASN A 119 3.99 -9.07 8.39
N ILE A 120 3.77 -7.76 8.20
CA ILE A 120 3.63 -6.80 9.29
C ILE A 120 2.28 -6.09 9.30
N ALA A 121 1.29 -6.63 8.59
CA ALA A 121 -0.07 -6.10 8.66
C ALA A 121 -0.64 -6.20 10.07
N GLU A 122 -1.52 -5.27 10.42
CA GLU A 122 -2.13 -5.15 11.74
C GLU A 122 -3.65 -5.13 11.62
N PHE A 123 -4.31 -5.91 12.47
CA PHE A 123 -5.76 -5.78 12.65
C PHE A 123 -6.03 -4.78 13.77
N VAL A 124 -6.69 -3.68 13.42
CA VAL A 124 -7.00 -2.59 14.35
C VAL A 124 -8.14 -3.03 15.25
N ARG A 125 -7.90 -2.98 16.56
CA ARG A 125 -8.92 -3.36 17.55
C ARG A 125 -9.98 -2.27 17.62
N TYR A 126 -11.20 -2.64 17.99
CA TYR A 126 -12.30 -1.70 18.18
C TYR A 126 -12.82 -1.79 19.61
N ASN A 127 -12.94 -0.64 20.28
CA ASN A 127 -13.53 -0.55 21.60
C ASN A 127 -15.04 -0.27 21.45
N PRO A 128 -15.93 -1.23 21.78
CA PRO A 128 -17.37 -1.07 21.60
C PRO A 128 -17.98 -0.05 22.58
N THR A 129 -17.33 0.20 23.72
CA THR A 129 -17.80 1.15 24.74
C THR A 129 -17.56 2.59 24.32
N THR A 130 -16.36 2.88 23.79
CA THR A 130 -16.02 4.24 23.32
C THR A 130 -16.34 4.47 21.85
N GLN A 131 -16.75 3.42 21.13
CA GLN A 131 -17.00 3.41 19.69
C GLN A 131 -15.81 3.93 18.86
N GLN A 132 -14.59 3.57 19.27
CA GLN A 132 -13.35 4.03 18.64
C GLN A 132 -12.43 2.87 18.30
N THR A 133 -11.68 3.02 17.21
CA THR A 133 -10.55 2.14 16.91
C THR A 133 -9.43 2.39 17.92
N CYS A 134 -8.83 1.31 18.41
CA CYS A 134 -7.59 1.37 19.16
C CYS A 134 -6.44 1.34 18.15
N GLY A 135 -5.49 2.25 18.28
CA GLY A 135 -4.28 2.19 17.46
C GLY A 135 -3.46 0.91 17.70
N PHE A 136 -2.42 0.74 16.90
CA PHE A 136 -1.41 -0.32 17.07
C PHE A 136 -0.04 0.29 17.35
N ARG A 137 0.88 -0.49 17.96
CA ARG A 137 2.21 0.03 18.31
C ARG A 137 3.11 0.09 17.08
N SER A 138 3.79 1.22 16.88
CA SER A 138 4.84 1.31 15.87
C SER A 138 6.00 0.35 16.18
N ARG A 139 6.49 -0.36 15.16
CA ARG A 139 7.59 -1.34 15.25
C ARG A 139 8.62 -1.24 14.12
N MET A 140 8.45 -0.30 13.19
CA MET A 140 9.29 -0.17 12.01
C MET A 140 10.12 1.11 12.04
N HIS A 141 11.31 1.03 11.43
CA HIS A 141 12.27 2.13 11.49
C HIS A 141 12.60 2.73 10.13
N ALA A 142 12.55 1.99 9.01
CA ALA A 142 13.02 2.52 7.72
C ALA A 142 12.12 3.66 7.20
N PRO A 143 12.65 4.88 6.99
CA PRO A 143 11.82 6.09 6.86
C PRO A 143 11.27 6.37 5.45
N TRP A 144 11.68 5.60 4.44
CA TRP A 144 11.59 5.99 3.02
C TRP A 144 10.17 6.23 2.49
N TRP A 145 9.20 5.47 2.98
CA TRP A 145 7.80 5.49 2.55
C TRP A 145 6.84 5.85 3.69
N ARG A 146 7.41 6.17 4.86
CA ARG A 146 6.68 6.26 6.13
C ARG A 146 6.16 7.68 6.34
N SER A 147 5.04 7.76 7.06
CA SER A 147 4.48 9.01 7.54
C SER A 147 5.28 9.59 8.70
N PRO A 148 5.15 10.91 8.95
CA PRO A 148 5.83 11.57 10.06
C PRO A 148 5.56 10.93 11.42
N GLU A 149 4.31 10.55 11.69
CA GLU A 149 3.92 9.93 12.95
C GLU A 149 4.51 8.53 13.18
N GLU A 150 4.89 7.81 12.11
CA GLU A 150 5.60 6.53 12.21
C GLU A 150 7.07 6.69 12.63
N VAL A 151 7.67 7.83 12.30
CA VAL A 151 9.11 8.05 12.37
C VAL A 151 9.45 9.02 13.49
N ARG A 152 10.15 8.52 14.51
CA ARG A 152 10.67 9.36 15.58
C ARG A 152 12.14 9.76 15.39
N PRO A 153 12.57 10.85 16.04
CA PRO A 153 13.97 11.06 16.35
C PRO A 153 14.54 9.86 17.13
N SER A 154 15.79 9.50 16.87
CA SER A 154 16.41 8.26 17.39
C SER A 154 16.50 8.18 18.93
N ASN A 155 16.27 9.29 19.64
CA ASN A 155 16.36 9.40 21.09
C ASN A 155 15.01 9.27 21.82
N ASP A 156 13.89 9.21 21.09
CA ASP A 156 12.55 9.07 21.67
C ASP A 156 12.13 7.60 21.73
N THR A 157 11.91 7.10 22.95
CA THR A 157 11.58 5.69 23.24
C THR A 157 10.12 5.48 23.62
N HIS A 158 9.30 6.54 23.61
CA HIS A 158 7.89 6.39 23.98
C HIS A 158 7.12 5.58 22.92
N PRO A 159 6.13 4.76 23.33
CA PRO A 159 5.29 4.04 22.38
C PRO A 159 4.51 5.02 21.49
N VAL A 160 4.55 4.85 20.17
CA VAL A 160 3.60 5.51 19.26
C VAL A 160 2.43 4.56 19.05
N TRP A 161 1.23 5.10 19.12
CA TRP A 161 0.03 4.45 18.63
C TRP A 161 -0.31 4.99 17.26
N LEU A 162 -0.38 4.09 16.28
CA LEU A 162 -0.64 4.37 14.89
C LEU A 162 -2.06 3.91 14.52
N ASP A 163 -2.61 4.50 13.46
CA ASP A 163 -3.88 4.13 12.86
C ASP A 163 -3.71 3.83 11.36
N GLU A 164 -4.80 3.55 10.64
CA GLU A 164 -4.79 3.21 9.23
C GLU A 164 -4.27 4.33 8.31
N LYS A 165 -4.15 5.57 8.79
CA LYS A 165 -3.74 6.72 7.98
C LYS A 165 -2.29 6.64 7.55
N VAL A 166 -1.47 5.85 8.25
CA VAL A 166 -0.09 5.58 7.84
C VAL A 166 -0.03 4.94 6.44
N ASP A 167 -0.99 4.05 6.12
CA ASP A 167 -1.10 3.48 4.78
C ASP A 167 -1.55 4.52 3.75
N ILE A 168 -2.39 5.48 4.13
CA ILE A 168 -2.85 6.56 3.25
C ILE A 168 -1.69 7.48 2.86
N TYR A 169 -0.82 7.82 3.83
CA TYR A 169 0.40 8.57 3.55
C TYR A 169 1.34 7.78 2.62
N ALA A 170 1.57 6.51 2.92
CA ALA A 170 2.42 5.63 2.14
C ALA A 170 1.87 5.41 0.71
N LEU A 171 0.55 5.35 0.56
CA LEU A 171 -0.13 5.38 -0.74
C LEU A 171 0.19 6.67 -1.49
N GLY A 172 0.04 7.84 -0.87
CA GLY A 172 0.39 9.13 -1.49
C GLY A 172 1.84 9.17 -1.97
N SER A 173 2.77 8.69 -1.15
CA SER A 173 4.19 8.55 -1.50
C SER A 173 4.40 7.61 -2.70
N THR A 174 3.67 6.50 -2.74
CA THR A 174 3.73 5.52 -3.84
C THR A 174 3.12 6.06 -5.14
N LEU A 175 2.02 6.79 -5.07
CA LEU A 175 1.38 7.44 -6.21
C LEU A 175 2.26 8.55 -6.78
N SER A 176 2.89 9.34 -5.92
CA SER A 176 3.89 10.32 -6.31
C SER A 176 5.05 9.64 -7.04
N HIS A 177 5.58 8.55 -6.48
CA HIS A 177 6.63 7.76 -7.14
C HIS A 177 6.18 7.31 -8.53
N LEU A 178 4.98 6.75 -8.66
CA LEU A 178 4.41 6.30 -9.94
C LEU A 178 4.26 7.44 -10.96
N TYR A 179 3.96 8.65 -10.51
CA TYR A 179 3.83 9.82 -11.37
C TYR A 179 5.18 10.44 -11.79
N THR A 180 6.16 10.50 -10.89
CA THR A 180 7.45 11.15 -11.16
C THR A 180 8.49 10.18 -11.70
N SER A 181 8.35 8.88 -11.42
CA SER A 181 9.39 7.86 -11.60
C SER A 181 10.65 8.05 -10.73
N TYR A 182 10.56 8.92 -9.73
CA TYR A 182 11.60 9.17 -8.74
C TYR A 182 11.11 8.78 -7.35
N SER A 183 12.02 8.28 -6.52
CA SER A 183 11.71 8.01 -5.12
C SER A 183 11.40 9.35 -4.41
N PRO A 184 10.35 9.43 -3.58
CA PRO A 184 9.94 10.68 -2.93
C PRO A 184 11.07 11.33 -2.11
N ARG A 185 12.00 10.52 -1.58
CA ARG A 185 13.12 10.99 -0.77
C ARG A 185 14.48 10.76 -1.43
N GLY A 186 14.50 10.62 -2.76
CA GLY A 186 15.71 10.37 -3.54
C GLY A 186 16.28 8.96 -3.34
N GLN A 187 17.60 8.81 -3.55
CA GLN A 187 18.28 7.51 -3.45
C GLN A 187 18.23 6.92 -2.03
N MET A 188 17.82 5.65 -1.92
CA MET A 188 17.69 4.92 -0.66
C MET A 188 19.04 4.29 -0.28
N THR A 189 19.89 5.07 0.37
CA THR A 189 21.22 4.64 0.82
C THR A 189 21.32 4.72 2.34
N GLN A 190 22.11 3.84 2.94
CA GLN A 190 22.30 3.81 4.40
C GLN A 190 22.86 5.14 4.94
N ALA A 191 23.78 5.77 4.20
CA ALA A 191 24.35 7.08 4.55
C ALA A 191 23.31 8.20 4.65
N ARG A 192 22.20 8.11 3.90
CA ARG A 192 21.12 9.11 3.90
C ARG A 192 20.00 8.78 4.88
N GLU A 193 19.96 7.58 5.43
CA GLU A 193 18.81 7.13 6.23
C GLU A 193 18.56 8.02 7.44
N GLN A 194 19.61 8.41 8.17
CA GLN A 194 19.47 9.27 9.35
C GLN A 194 18.97 10.67 8.99
N GLN A 195 19.51 11.26 7.93
CA GLN A 195 19.04 12.55 7.41
C GLN A 195 17.57 12.45 7.03
N VAL A 196 17.21 11.45 6.24
CA VAL A 196 15.83 11.25 5.77
C VAL A 196 14.89 11.00 6.95
N ARG A 197 15.30 10.22 7.95
CA ARG A 197 14.56 10.02 9.19
C ARG A 197 14.22 11.34 9.87
N GLN A 198 15.18 12.24 10.01
CA GLN A 198 14.97 13.56 10.61
C GLN A 198 13.95 14.39 9.81
N GLN A 199 14.06 14.39 8.48
CA GLN A 199 13.12 15.08 7.60
C GLN A 199 11.69 14.53 7.75
N VAL A 200 11.54 13.20 7.78
CA VAL A 200 10.22 12.56 7.95
C VAL A 200 9.63 12.91 9.30
N ALA A 201 10.41 12.77 10.37
CA ALA A 201 9.98 13.09 11.73
C ALA A 201 9.58 14.57 11.89
N ALA A 202 10.24 15.47 11.16
CA ALA A 202 9.90 16.90 11.12
C ALA A 202 8.66 17.21 10.27
N GLY A 203 8.06 16.23 9.59
CA GLY A 203 6.92 16.43 8.71
C GLY A 203 7.28 17.06 7.37
N GLU A 204 8.57 17.08 6.99
CA GLU A 204 9.00 17.66 5.73
C GLU A 204 8.44 16.86 4.55
N ALA A 205 7.82 17.60 3.63
CA ALA A 205 7.27 17.03 2.40
C ALA A 205 8.40 16.44 1.53
N PRO A 206 8.12 15.34 0.79
CA PRO A 206 9.07 14.80 -0.17
C PRO A 206 9.36 15.82 -1.28
N VAL A 207 10.62 15.88 -1.73
CA VAL A 207 11.02 16.75 -2.86
C VAL A 207 10.78 15.99 -4.15
N LEU A 208 9.88 16.50 -5.00
CA LEU A 208 9.46 15.89 -6.27
C LEU A 208 10.40 16.21 -7.43
#